data_AF-A0A1Y2T579-F1
#
_entry.id   AF-A0A1Y2T579-F1
#
_cell.length_a   1.000
_cell.length_b   1.000
_cell.length_c   1.000
_cell.angle_alpha   90.00
_cell.angle_beta   90.00
_cell.angle_gamma   90.00
#
_symmetry.space_group_name_H-M   'P 1'
#
loop_
_entity.id
_entity.type
_entity.pdbx_description
1 polymer ?
#
loop_
_entity_poly.entity_id
_entity_poly.type
_entity_poly.pdbx_seq_one_letter_code
_entity_poly.pdbx_strand_id
1 'polypeptide(L)'
;ALALYEAGKARKLLLSGDHSRPDYDEVNAMRRYLQERGVPPEDLFLDHAGFDTYDSMYRAAAIFQVDDVIVVTQGFHLPRALWIAARLGLDAQGVAADQRRYGVEQYYAAREFAARVKAFAEVAVRRRPAFLGPVIPITGDGRATHDEP
;
A
#
# COMPACT_ATOMS: atom_id res chain seq x y z
N ALA A 1 -3.43 -9.45 -5.01
CA ALA A 1 -3.08 -8.41 -6.01
C ALA A 1 -3.03 -9.01 -7.40
N LEU A 2 -2.11 -9.95 -7.68
CA LEU A 2 -1.96 -10.56 -9.02
C LEU A 2 -3.27 -11.08 -9.63
N ALA A 3 -4.04 -11.88 -8.90
CA ALA A 3 -5.32 -12.41 -9.42
C ALA A 3 -6.34 -11.32 -9.80
N LEU A 4 -6.32 -10.16 -9.13
CA LEU A 4 -7.21 -9.03 -9.47
C LEU A 4 -6.72 -8.33 -10.74
N TYR A 5 -5.41 -8.22 -10.91
CA TYR A 5 -4.79 -7.69 -12.11
C TYR A 5 -5.07 -8.58 -13.33
N GLU A 6 -4.84 -9.89 -13.21
CA GLU A 6 -5.12 -10.88 -14.26
C GLU A 6 -6.61 -10.94 -14.63
N ALA A 7 -7.49 -10.74 -13.64
CA ALA A 7 -8.95 -10.65 -13.87
C ALA A 7 -9.41 -9.29 -14.42
N GLY A 8 -8.49 -8.36 -14.73
CA GLY A 8 -8.79 -7.03 -15.27
C GLY A 8 -9.52 -6.10 -14.28
N LYS A 9 -9.50 -6.41 -12.98
CA LYS A 9 -10.12 -5.58 -11.92
C LYS A 9 -9.27 -4.38 -11.54
N ALA A 10 -7.96 -4.47 -11.76
CA ALA A 10 -7.02 -3.36 -11.58
C ALA A 10 -6.14 -3.26 -12.82
N ARG A 11 -5.92 -2.04 -13.31
CA ARG A 11 -5.07 -1.77 -14.49
C ARG A 11 -3.58 -1.63 -14.15
N LYS A 12 -3.29 -1.27 -12.90
CA LYS A 12 -1.96 -0.94 -12.38
C LYS A 12 -1.84 -1.48 -10.97
N LEU A 13 -0.62 -1.74 -10.51
CA LEU A 13 -0.32 -2.20 -9.16
C LEU A 13 0.60 -1.21 -8.47
N LEU A 14 0.14 -0.65 -7.34
CA LEU A 14 0.96 0.16 -6.44
C LEU A 14 1.44 -0.71 -5.27
N LEU A 15 2.75 -0.95 -5.21
CA LEU A 15 3.42 -1.79 -4.22
C LEU A 15 3.98 -0.88 -3.12
N SER A 16 3.21 -0.67 -2.07
CA SER A 16 3.58 0.18 -0.94
C SER A 16 4.05 -0.65 0.25
N GLY A 17 5.19 -0.28 0.83
CA GLY A 17 5.77 -0.99 1.96
C GLY A 17 6.94 -0.24 2.57
N ASP A 18 7.41 -0.77 3.70
CA ASP A 18 8.51 -0.20 4.45
C ASP A 18 9.86 -0.63 3.83
N HIS A 19 10.74 0.35 3.61
CA HIS A 19 12.12 0.16 3.16
C HIS A 19 13.15 0.70 4.18
N SER A 20 12.74 0.91 5.43
CA SER A 20 13.55 1.51 6.49
C SER A 20 14.53 0.53 7.15
N ARG A 21 14.53 -0.76 6.76
CA ARG A 21 15.52 -1.75 7.20
C ARG A 21 16.37 -2.25 6.04
N PRO A 22 17.72 -2.22 6.16
CA PRO A 22 18.63 -2.64 5.09
C PRO A 22 18.52 -4.15 4.76
N ASP A 23 17.87 -4.93 5.62
CA ASP A 23 17.85 -6.39 5.54
C ASP A 23 16.56 -6.94 4.87
N TYR A 24 15.58 -6.07 4.54
CA TYR A 24 14.30 -6.52 4.00
C TYR A 24 13.69 -5.53 3.00
N ASP A 25 13.87 -5.84 1.73
CA ASP A 25 13.33 -5.10 0.60
C ASP A 25 12.00 -5.72 0.17
N GLU A 26 10.94 -5.42 0.94
CA GLU A 26 9.60 -5.97 0.72
C GLU A 26 9.02 -5.53 -0.64
N VAL A 27 9.26 -4.26 -1.00
CA VAL A 27 8.71 -3.66 -2.22
C VAL A 27 9.35 -4.27 -3.48
N ASN A 28 10.68 -4.42 -3.53
CA ASN A 28 11.30 -5.10 -4.66
C ASN A 28 11.05 -6.61 -4.65
N ALA A 29 10.84 -7.24 -3.49
CA ALA A 29 10.40 -8.62 -3.44
C ALA A 29 9.02 -8.80 -4.11
N MET A 30 8.06 -7.91 -3.81
CA MET A 30 6.77 -7.87 -4.50
C MET A 30 6.93 -7.60 -6.00
N ARG A 31 7.80 -6.65 -6.39
CA ARG A 31 8.10 -6.34 -7.79
C ARG A 31 8.59 -7.58 -8.54
N ARG A 32 9.64 -8.23 -8.03
CA ARG A 32 10.23 -9.44 -8.63
C ARG A 32 9.19 -10.55 -8.76
N TYR A 33 8.42 -10.80 -7.70
CA TYR A 33 7.36 -11.81 -7.71
C TYR A 33 6.33 -11.58 -8.83
N LEU A 34 5.93 -10.33 -9.07
CA LEU A 34 4.94 -9.97 -10.10
C LEU A 34 5.54 -9.99 -11.51
N GLN A 35 6.78 -9.52 -11.69
CA GLN A 35 7.47 -9.57 -12.97
C GLN A 35 7.74 -11.00 -13.44
N GLU A 36 8.16 -11.89 -12.53
CA GLU A 36 8.34 -13.32 -12.81
C GLU A 36 7.04 -14.00 -13.28
N ARG A 37 5.88 -13.39 -12.97
CA ARG A 37 4.55 -13.87 -13.37
C ARG A 37 3.97 -13.12 -14.55
N GLY A 38 4.78 -12.31 -15.23
CA GLY A 38 4.44 -11.65 -16.49
C GLY A 38 3.69 -10.33 -16.33
N VAL A 39 3.65 -9.74 -15.13
CA VAL A 39 3.13 -8.37 -15.00
C VAL A 39 4.14 -7.39 -15.62
N PRO A 40 3.74 -6.55 -16.60
CA PRO A 40 4.64 -5.61 -17.24
C PRO A 40 5.21 -4.59 -16.23
N PRO A 41 6.51 -4.24 -16.30
CA PRO A 41 7.13 -3.30 -15.37
C PRO A 41 6.50 -1.90 -15.40
N GLU A 42 5.94 -1.47 -16.52
CA GLU A 42 5.19 -0.22 -16.69
C GLU A 42 3.87 -0.17 -15.91
N ASP A 43 3.38 -1.33 -15.45
CA ASP A 43 2.17 -1.45 -14.63
C ASP A 43 2.49 -1.57 -13.13
N LEU A 44 3.76 -1.68 -12.77
CA LEU A 44 4.25 -1.84 -11.41
C LEU A 44 4.83 -0.53 -10.88
N PHE A 45 4.13 0.11 -9.94
CA PHE A 45 4.58 1.28 -9.22
C PHE A 45 5.07 0.87 -7.84
N LEU A 46 6.19 1.44 -7.40
CA LEU A 46 6.84 1.13 -6.14
C LEU A 46 6.73 2.33 -5.21
N ASP A 47 6.35 2.07 -3.97
CA ASP A 47 6.28 3.07 -2.91
C ASP A 47 7.05 2.61 -1.68
N HIS A 48 8.31 3.04 -1.60
CA HIS A 48 9.27 2.69 -0.55
C HIS A 48 9.10 3.50 0.74
N ALA A 49 8.18 4.46 0.75
CA ALA A 49 7.92 5.34 1.89
C ALA A 49 6.53 5.08 2.52
N GLY A 50 5.97 3.89 2.32
CA GLY A 50 4.74 3.40 2.95
C GLY A 50 5.00 2.78 4.32
N PHE A 51 5.56 3.55 5.26
CA PHE A 51 6.02 3.04 6.56
C PHE A 51 4.88 2.55 7.46
N ASP A 52 3.68 3.09 7.28
CA ASP A 52 2.46 2.59 7.89
C ASP A 52 1.25 2.77 6.96
N THR A 53 0.10 2.28 7.41
CA THR A 53 -1.14 2.32 6.61
C THR A 53 -1.56 3.74 6.24
N TYR A 54 -1.28 4.74 7.07
CA TYR A 54 -1.60 6.12 6.73
C TYR A 54 -0.67 6.62 5.63
N ASP A 55 0.63 6.37 5.75
CA ASP A 55 1.60 6.77 4.73
C ASP A 55 1.25 6.16 3.36
N SER A 56 0.94 4.86 3.31
CA SER A 56 0.54 4.20 2.05
C SER A 56 -0.69 4.85 1.41
N MET A 57 -1.75 5.11 2.17
CA MET A 57 -2.98 5.69 1.63
C MET A 57 -2.81 7.17 1.27
N TYR A 58 -2.08 7.93 2.09
CA TYR A 58 -1.80 9.34 1.81
C TYR A 58 -0.99 9.47 0.54
N ARG A 59 0.06 8.66 0.38
CA ARG A 59 0.93 8.72 -0.80
C ARG A 59 0.20 8.20 -2.05
N ALA A 60 -0.66 7.20 -1.92
CA ALA A 60 -1.55 6.78 -3.02
C ALA A 60 -2.35 7.97 -3.57
N ALA A 61 -2.96 8.78 -2.69
CA ALA A 61 -3.71 9.97 -3.11
C ALA A 61 -2.80 11.12 -3.60
N ALA A 62 -1.79 11.49 -2.81
CA ALA A 62 -1.04 12.73 -3.03
C ALA A 62 0.08 12.61 -4.08
N ILE A 63 0.72 11.44 -4.17
CA ILE A 63 1.92 11.21 -5.00
C ILE A 63 1.56 10.42 -6.24
N PHE A 64 0.81 9.34 -6.06
CA PHE A 64 0.39 8.47 -7.15
C PHE A 64 -0.93 8.94 -7.79
N GLN A 65 -1.60 9.94 -7.24
CA GLN A 65 -2.85 10.51 -7.76
C GLN A 65 -3.87 9.43 -8.10
N VAL A 66 -3.98 8.44 -7.22
CA VAL A 66 -4.99 7.38 -7.33
C VAL A 66 -6.32 7.97 -6.89
N ASP A 67 -7.37 7.73 -7.68
CA ASP A 67 -8.74 8.10 -7.33
C ASP A 67 -9.57 6.87 -6.89
N ASP A 68 -9.44 5.75 -7.61
CA ASP A 68 -10.13 4.46 -7.37
C ASP A 68 -9.09 3.36 -7.06
N VAL A 69 -9.27 2.65 -5.94
CA VAL A 69 -8.29 1.69 -5.43
C VAL A 69 -8.93 0.43 -4.84
N ILE A 70 -8.34 -0.72 -5.16
CA ILE A 70 -8.60 -1.97 -4.44
C ILE A 70 -7.45 -2.21 -3.46
N VAL A 71 -7.70 -2.01 -2.18
CA VAL A 71 -6.75 -2.25 -1.09
C VAL A 71 -6.66 -3.75 -0.82
N VAL A 72 -5.47 -4.33 -1.05
CA VAL A 72 -5.20 -5.74 -0.78
C VAL A 72 -4.25 -5.84 0.42
N THR A 73 -4.75 -6.34 1.55
CA THR A 73 -3.96 -6.53 2.78
C THR A 73 -4.60 -7.59 3.67
N GLN A 74 -4.03 -7.86 4.84
CA GLN A 74 -4.60 -8.78 5.82
C GLN A 74 -5.95 -8.26 6.33
N GLY A 75 -6.90 -9.17 6.61
CA GLY A 75 -8.28 -8.81 6.95
C GLY A 75 -8.40 -7.83 8.13
N PHE A 76 -7.49 -7.93 9.10
CA PHE A 76 -7.48 -7.05 10.27
C PHE A 76 -7.04 -5.60 9.96
N HIS A 77 -6.25 -5.38 8.90
CA HIS A 77 -5.84 -4.05 8.47
C HIS A 77 -6.88 -3.33 7.60
N LEU A 78 -7.77 -4.08 6.95
CA LEU A 78 -8.75 -3.51 6.01
C LEU A 78 -9.64 -2.42 6.62
N PRO A 79 -10.26 -2.57 7.81
CA PRO A 79 -11.10 -1.51 8.37
C PRO A 79 -10.34 -0.19 8.54
N ARG A 80 -9.09 -0.27 8.99
CA ARG A 80 -8.22 0.90 9.15
C ARG A 80 -7.87 1.52 7.80
N ALA A 81 -7.45 0.70 6.84
CA ALA A 81 -7.05 1.18 5.52
C ALA A 81 -8.20 1.86 4.77
N LEU A 82 -9.38 1.23 4.73
CA LEU A 82 -10.57 1.78 4.08
C LEU A 82 -11.06 3.06 4.75
N TRP A 83 -11.02 3.12 6.09
CA TRP A 83 -11.39 4.35 6.81
C TRP A 83 -10.44 5.50 6.48
N ILE A 84 -9.13 5.26 6.45
CA ILE A 84 -8.14 6.28 6.07
C ILE A 84 -8.35 6.71 4.62
N ALA A 85 -8.52 5.76 3.70
CA ALA A 85 -8.73 6.02 2.28
C ALA A 85 -9.93 6.96 2.04
N ALA A 86 -11.07 6.67 2.68
CA ALA A 86 -12.26 7.52 2.59
C ALA A 86 -12.02 8.95 3.12
N ARG A 87 -11.16 9.13 4.14
CA ARG A 87 -10.80 10.46 4.67
C ARG A 87 -9.81 11.23 3.81
N LEU A 88 -9.09 10.53 2.95
CA LEU A 88 -8.18 11.11 1.97
C LEU A 88 -8.85 11.33 0.60
N GLY A 89 -10.13 10.95 0.45
CA GLY A 89 -10.90 11.15 -0.77
C GLY A 89 -10.73 10.04 -1.81
N LEU A 90 -10.16 8.90 -1.44
CA LEU A 90 -10.05 7.72 -2.30
C LEU A 90 -11.37 6.94 -2.33
N ASP A 91 -11.82 6.54 -3.52
CA ASP A 91 -12.84 5.50 -3.68
C ASP A 91 -12.17 4.14 -3.49
N ALA A 92 -12.44 3.48 -2.36
CA ALA A 92 -11.65 2.34 -1.93
C ALA A 92 -12.50 1.10 -1.65
N GLN A 93 -12.11 -0.02 -2.27
CA GLN A 93 -12.61 -1.36 -1.98
C GLN A 93 -11.53 -2.19 -1.27
N GLY A 94 -11.93 -3.14 -0.43
CA GLY A 94 -11.01 -3.98 0.33
C GLY A 94 -11.07 -5.45 -0.07
N VAL A 95 -9.92 -6.08 -0.27
CA VAL A 95 -9.81 -7.53 -0.49
C VAL A 95 -8.83 -8.12 0.52
N ALA A 96 -9.32 -9.05 1.34
CA ALA A 96 -8.49 -9.72 2.33
C ALA A 96 -7.55 -10.73 1.66
N ALA A 97 -6.25 -10.60 1.93
CA ALA A 97 -5.21 -11.50 1.45
C ALA A 97 -4.77 -12.51 2.53
N ASP A 98 -5.74 -13.08 3.24
CA ASP A 98 -5.48 -14.00 4.35
C ASP A 98 -5.10 -15.39 3.82
N GLN A 99 -3.81 -15.64 3.62
CA GLN A 99 -3.32 -16.94 3.14
C GLN A 99 -3.03 -17.95 4.26
N ARG A 100 -3.09 -17.54 5.55
CA ARG A 100 -2.94 -18.41 6.73
C ARG A 100 -3.78 -17.92 7.92
N ARG A 101 -4.24 -18.86 8.76
CA ARG A 101 -4.83 -18.57 10.07
C ARG A 101 -3.68 -18.20 11.02
N TYR A 102 -3.55 -16.92 11.37
CA TYR A 102 -2.48 -16.44 12.24
C TYR A 102 -2.77 -16.85 13.69
N GLY A 103 -2.15 -17.94 14.17
CA GLY A 103 -2.38 -18.54 15.49
C GLY A 103 -1.92 -17.74 16.72
N VAL A 104 -1.93 -16.40 16.66
CA VAL A 104 -1.52 -15.51 17.76
C VAL A 104 -2.42 -14.26 17.83
N GLU A 105 -3.72 -14.44 17.57
CA GLU A 105 -4.73 -13.36 17.36
C GLU A 105 -4.73 -12.27 18.44
N GLN A 106 -4.46 -12.59 19.71
CA GLN A 106 -4.67 -11.65 20.82
C GLN A 106 -3.52 -10.65 21.02
N TYR A 107 -2.26 -11.06 20.81
CA TYR A 107 -1.09 -10.18 20.95
C TYR A 107 -1.02 -9.17 19.79
N TYR A 108 -1.30 -9.64 18.57
CA TYR A 108 -1.37 -8.77 17.39
C TYR A 108 -2.57 -7.82 17.45
N ALA A 109 -3.73 -8.25 17.96
CA ALA A 109 -4.90 -7.38 18.13
C ALA A 109 -4.64 -6.20 19.08
N ALA A 110 -3.92 -6.41 20.18
CA ALA A 110 -3.58 -5.33 21.12
C ALA A 110 -2.60 -4.31 20.50
N ARG A 111 -1.59 -4.79 19.77
CA ARG A 111 -0.67 -3.92 19.00
C ARG A 111 -1.41 -3.18 17.88
N GLU A 112 -2.34 -3.85 17.21
CA GLU A 112 -3.18 -3.25 16.17
C GLU A 112 -4.08 -2.15 16.72
N PHE A 113 -4.67 -2.35 17.90
CA PHE A 113 -5.45 -1.32 18.57
C PHE A 113 -4.60 -0.09 18.88
N ALA A 114 -3.38 -0.27 19.38
CA ALA A 114 -2.45 0.84 19.61
C ALA A 114 -2.05 1.54 18.29
N ALA A 115 -1.81 0.77 17.22
CA ALA A 115 -1.52 1.32 15.90
C ALA A 115 -2.73 2.08 15.30
N ARG A 116 -3.96 1.64 15.58
CA ARG A 116 -5.20 2.33 15.20
C ARG A 116 -5.37 3.64 15.96
N VAL A 117 -5.08 3.66 17.26
CA VAL A 117 -5.10 4.87 18.09
C VAL A 117 -4.04 5.87 17.62
N LYS A 118 -2.82 5.41 17.27
CA LYS A 118 -1.77 6.25 16.68
C LYS A 118 -2.21 6.84 15.33
N ALA A 119 -2.73 6.00 14.44
CA ALA A 119 -3.21 6.43 13.13
C ALA A 119 -4.35 7.46 13.25
N PHE A 120 -5.26 7.28 14.22
CA PHE A 120 -6.30 8.25 14.52
C PHE A 120 -5.72 9.61 14.94
N ALA A 121 -4.71 9.62 15.81
CA ALA A 121 -4.04 10.86 16.23
C ALA A 121 -3.32 11.55 15.06
N GLU A 122 -2.69 10.79 14.15
CA GLU A 122 -1.99 11.35 12.99
C GLU A 122 -2.94 11.96 11.94
N VAL A 123 -4.09 11.31 11.72
CA VAL A 123 -5.17 11.85 10.88
C VAL A 123 -5.77 13.12 11.48
N ALA A 124 -6.04 13.12 12.80
CA ALA A 124 -6.60 14.28 13.50
C ALA A 124 -5.71 15.52 13.41
N VAL A 125 -4.38 15.33 13.34
CA VAL A 125 -3.39 16.41 13.26
C VAL A 125 -3.08 16.82 11.80
N ARG A 126 -3.64 16.13 10.79
CA ARG A 126 -3.30 16.33 9.36
C ARG A 126 -1.79 16.32 9.12
N ARG A 127 -1.09 15.37 9.75
CA ARG A 127 0.36 15.26 9.60
C ARG A 127 0.67 15.03 8.12
N ARG A 128 1.47 15.93 7.52
CA ARG A 128 2.08 15.69 6.21
C ARG A 128 3.15 14.59 6.39
N PRO A 129 3.14 13.52 5.59
CA PRO A 129 4.20 12.51 5.63
C PRO A 129 5.58 13.16 5.46
N ALA A 130 6.59 12.61 6.14
CA ALA A 130 7.94 13.18 6.16
C ALA A 130 8.61 13.18 4.77
N PHE A 131 8.19 12.27 3.89
CA PHE A 131 8.71 12.14 2.53
C PHE A 131 7.56 12.19 1.53
N LEU A 132 7.44 13.30 0.80
CA LEU A 132 6.46 13.43 -0.28
C LEU A 132 7.07 12.98 -1.61
N GLY A 133 8.33 13.32 -1.91
CA GLY A 133 8.92 13.00 -3.23
C GLY A 133 8.18 13.71 -4.38
N PRO A 134 8.60 13.52 -5.64
CA PRO A 134 7.90 14.06 -6.79
C PRO A 134 6.56 13.34 -7.02
N VAL A 135 5.56 14.03 -7.58
CA VAL A 135 4.30 13.43 -8.02
C VAL A 135 4.57 12.52 -9.22
N ILE A 136 4.12 11.26 -9.16
CA ILE A 136 4.28 10.25 -10.19
C ILE A 136 2.91 9.58 -10.41
N PRO A 137 2.06 10.13 -11.30
CA PRO A 137 0.69 9.66 -11.43
C PRO A 137 0.61 8.19 -11.85
N ILE A 138 -0.31 7.43 -11.25
CA ILE A 138 -0.54 5.99 -11.50
C ILE A 138 -0.90 5.70 -12.97
N THR A 139 -1.36 6.71 -13.71
CA THR A 139 -1.68 6.64 -15.13
C THR A 139 -0.45 6.61 -16.04
N GLY A 140 0.74 6.88 -15.49
CA GLY A 140 2.00 6.90 -16.22
C GLY A 140 2.67 5.52 -16.36
N ASP A 141 4.00 5.56 -16.43
CA ASP A 141 4.86 4.38 -16.51
C ASP A 141 5.45 4.06 -15.15
N GLY A 142 5.14 2.87 -14.62
CA GLY A 142 5.60 2.41 -13.31
C GLY A 142 7.12 2.36 -13.16
N ARG A 143 7.87 2.23 -14.26
CA ARG A 143 9.34 2.23 -14.24
C ARG A 143 9.92 3.53 -13.70
N ALA A 144 9.17 4.63 -13.72
CA ALA A 144 9.59 5.91 -13.13
C ALA A 144 9.77 5.86 -11.60
N THR A 145 9.24 4.83 -10.93
CA THR A 145 9.38 4.63 -9.48
C THR A 145 10.37 3.53 -9.12
N HIS A 146 11.08 2.95 -10.09
CA HIS A 146 11.97 1.81 -9.84
C HIS A 146 13.34 2.33 -9.43
N ASP A 147 13.89 1.79 -8.35
CA ASP A 147 15.28 2.03 -7.98
C ASP A 147 16.21 1.43 -9.05
N GLU A 148 17.35 2.10 -9.31
CA GLU A 148 18.39 1.55 -10.20
C GLU A 148 18.96 0.23 -9.63
N PRO A 149 19.37 -0.73 -10.49
CA PRO A 149 19.89 -2.03 -10.08
C PRO A 149 21.13 -1.99 -9.19
#